data_AF-A0A6B2UN90-F1
#
_entry.id   AF-A0A6B2UN90-F1
#
_cell.length_a   1.000
_cell.length_b   1.000
_cell.length_c   1.000
_cell.angle_alpha   90.00
_cell.angle_beta   90.00
_cell.angle_gamma   90.00
#
_symmetry.space_group_name_H-M   'P 1'
#
loop_
_entity.id
_entity.type
_entity.pdbx_description
1 polymer ?
#
loop_
_entity_poly.entity_id
_entity_poly.type
_entity_poly.pdbx_seq_one_letter_code
_entity_poly.pdbx_strand_id
1 'polypeptide(L)'
;MGAAGARLEDGHRPLVRTLRFHRSPQLNAAPADQVRLLDLQALDTRLGQLAHRKESLPEHAELTGLGKDATGLRDLLVAARTEEGDTAREQTKAEQDVDQVRTRTTRDQQRLDSGTVTSPKDLENLQREIASLAKRQGDLEDVVLEIMERRESAQSRVTELTERLASVETRVAEVTERR
;
A
#
# COMPACT_ATOMS: atom_id res chain seq x y z
N MET A 1 -49.52 62.00 28.64
CA MET A 1 -48.97 63.37 28.74
C MET A 1 -47.89 63.51 27.69
N GLY A 2 -47.96 64.56 26.87
CA GLY A 2 -47.16 64.70 25.65
C GLY A 2 -45.82 65.41 25.82
N ALA A 3 -45.07 65.40 24.72
CA ALA A 3 -44.10 66.41 24.25
C ALA A 3 -43.85 66.04 22.76
N ALA A 4 -44.26 66.79 21.74
CA ALA A 4 -43.71 68.07 21.25
C ALA A 4 -42.17 68.04 21.16
N GLY A 5 -41.49 68.14 20.02
CA GLY A 5 -41.86 68.31 18.61
C GLY A 5 -40.55 68.47 17.82
N ALA A 6 -40.57 68.21 16.52
CA ALA A 6 -39.58 68.74 15.58
C ALA A 6 -40.30 68.99 14.25
N ARG A 7 -40.50 70.27 13.93
CA ARG A 7 -40.98 70.76 12.64
C ARG A 7 -39.82 70.71 11.66
N LEU A 8 -40.04 70.22 10.44
CA LEU A 8 -39.20 70.56 9.30
C LEU A 8 -40.03 71.45 8.38
N GLU A 9 -39.55 72.68 8.21
CA GLU A 9 -40.06 73.65 7.25
C GLU A 9 -39.64 73.29 5.82
N ASP A 10 -40.56 73.57 4.91
CA ASP A 10 -40.44 73.93 3.50
C ASP A 10 -39.31 73.36 2.64
N GLY A 11 -39.76 72.68 1.58
CA GLY A 11 -38.93 72.45 0.39
C GLY A 11 -39.48 71.36 -0.52
N HIS A 12 -40.75 71.43 -0.95
CA HIS A 12 -41.22 70.58 -2.04
C HIS A 12 -40.46 70.93 -3.33
N ARG A 13 -39.36 70.23 -3.60
CA ARG A 13 -38.79 70.13 -4.94
C ARG A 13 -39.47 68.96 -5.64
N PRO A 14 -40.27 69.18 -6.70
CA PRO A 14 -40.78 68.06 -7.47
C PRO A 14 -39.58 67.44 -8.18
N LEU A 15 -39.25 66.19 -7.83
CA LEU A 15 -38.41 65.35 -8.67
C LEU A 15 -39.22 65.05 -9.93
N VAL A 16 -39.23 65.98 -10.88
CA VAL A 16 -39.53 65.65 -12.28
C VAL A 16 -38.34 64.83 -12.76
N ARG A 17 -38.31 63.56 -12.33
CA ARG A 17 -37.46 62.54 -12.91
C ARG A 17 -38.06 62.30 -14.28
N THR A 18 -37.57 63.03 -15.28
CA THR A 18 -37.78 62.65 -16.67
C THR A 18 -37.21 61.23 -16.79
N LEU A 19 -38.07 60.23 -16.70
CA LEU A 19 -37.77 58.86 -17.10
C LEU A 19 -37.51 58.94 -18.60
N ARG A 20 -36.29 59.31 -18.98
CA ARG A 20 -35.78 58.98 -20.30
C ARG A 20 -35.76 57.47 -20.31
N PHE A 21 -36.82 56.86 -20.84
CA PHE A 21 -36.83 55.50 -21.32
C PHE A 21 -35.74 55.41 -22.38
N HIS A 22 -34.50 55.14 -21.95
CA HIS A 22 -33.47 54.63 -22.83
C HIS A 22 -33.97 53.22 -23.13
N ARG A 23 -34.78 53.12 -24.18
CA ARG A 23 -35.21 51.85 -24.75
C ARG A 23 -33.91 51.11 -24.99
N SER A 24 -33.65 50.04 -24.22
CA SER A 24 -32.54 49.14 -24.50
C SER A 24 -32.61 48.82 -26.00
N PRO A 25 -31.51 48.90 -26.77
CA PRO A 25 -31.56 48.58 -28.19
C PRO A 25 -32.23 47.20 -28.35
N GLN A 26 -33.07 47.06 -29.37
CA GLN A 26 -33.70 45.77 -29.65
C GLN A 26 -32.59 44.73 -29.84
N LEU A 27 -32.47 43.82 -28.87
CA LEU A 27 -31.53 42.69 -28.90
C LEU A 27 -32.02 41.69 -29.95
N ASN A 28 -31.75 42.00 -31.21
CA ASN A 28 -32.08 41.16 -32.35
C ASN A 28 -30.77 40.78 -33.06
N ALA A 29 -30.52 39.48 -33.19
CA ALA A 29 -29.45 38.94 -34.04
C ALA A 29 -30.02 38.62 -35.43
N ALA A 30 -29.20 38.63 -36.48
CA ALA A 30 -29.64 38.16 -37.79
C ALA A 30 -30.08 36.69 -37.71
N PRO A 31 -31.09 36.23 -38.48
CA PRO A 31 -31.57 34.85 -38.41
C PRO A 31 -30.46 33.79 -38.54
N ALA A 32 -29.46 34.05 -39.39
CA ALA A 32 -28.29 33.18 -39.53
C ALA A 32 -27.42 33.09 -38.26
N ASP A 33 -27.32 34.18 -37.48
CA ASP A 33 -26.60 34.20 -36.21
C ASP A 33 -27.38 33.47 -35.12
N GLN A 34 -28.72 33.55 -35.14
CA GLN A 34 -29.57 32.79 -34.23
C GLN A 34 -29.42 31.27 -34.48
N VAL A 35 -29.41 30.83 -35.73
CA VAL A 35 -29.16 29.42 -36.09
C VAL A 35 -27.77 28.98 -35.59
N ARG A 36 -26.73 29.77 -35.85
CA ARG A 36 -25.36 29.48 -35.37
C ARG A 36 -25.28 29.37 -33.84
N LEU A 37 -26.01 30.22 -33.12
CA LEU A 37 -26.03 30.19 -31.65
C LEU A 37 -26.74 28.92 -31.12
N LEU A 38 -27.79 28.46 -31.80
CA LEU A 38 -28.46 27.19 -31.46
C LEU A 38 -27.55 25.98 -31.72
N ASP A 39 -26.78 25.98 -32.82
CA ASP A 39 -25.80 24.93 -33.12
C ASP A 39 -24.69 24.89 -32.06
N LEU A 40 -24.18 26.06 -31.65
CA LEU A 40 -23.19 26.17 -30.58
C LEU A 40 -23.75 25.63 -29.24
N GLN A 41 -24.97 26.04 -28.88
CA GLN A 41 -25.63 25.55 -27.68
C GLN A 41 -25.82 24.02 -27.69
N ALA A 42 -26.14 23.44 -28.84
CA ALA A 42 -26.27 22.00 -28.99
C ALA A 42 -24.92 21.29 -28.76
N LEU A 43 -23.82 21.85 -29.28
CA LEU A 43 -22.47 21.37 -29.01
C LEU A 43 -22.10 21.50 -27.52
N ASP A 44 -22.38 22.63 -26.88
CA ASP A 44 -22.12 22.85 -25.45
C ASP A 44 -22.90 21.85 -24.58
N THR A 45 -24.16 21.59 -24.92
CA THR A 45 -24.98 20.60 -24.21
C THR A 45 -24.39 19.21 -24.35
N ARG A 46 -23.95 18.84 -25.56
CA ARG A 46 -23.30 17.55 -25.81
C ARG A 46 -21.97 17.42 -25.07
N LEU A 47 -21.17 18.48 -25.02
CA LEU A 47 -19.94 18.53 -24.25
C LEU A 47 -20.22 18.34 -22.75
N GLY A 48 -21.23 19.02 -22.20
CA GLY A 48 -21.63 18.84 -20.80
C GLY A 48 -22.09 17.42 -20.49
N GLN A 49 -22.87 16.80 -21.37
CA GLN A 49 -23.29 15.41 -21.23
C GLN A 49 -22.11 14.43 -21.28
N LEU A 50 -21.16 14.64 -22.20
CA LEU A 50 -19.97 13.80 -22.32
C LEU A 50 -19.04 13.98 -21.11
N ALA A 51 -18.87 15.21 -20.61
CA ALA A 51 -18.10 15.48 -19.40
C ALA A 51 -18.70 14.76 -18.19
N HIS A 52 -20.01 14.90 -17.98
CA HIS A 52 -20.70 14.22 -16.89
C HIS A 52 -20.60 12.69 -17.01
N ARG A 53 -20.78 12.14 -18.21
CA ARG A 53 -20.63 10.70 -18.46
C ARG A 53 -19.22 10.21 -18.15
N LYS A 54 -18.19 10.95 -18.58
CA LYS A 54 -16.78 10.64 -18.30
C LYS A 54 -16.48 10.64 -16.80
N GLU A 55 -17.05 11.59 -16.04
CA GLU A 55 -16.82 11.70 -14.59
C GLU A 55 -17.60 10.67 -13.77
N SER A 56 -18.73 10.18 -14.29
CA SER A 56 -19.62 9.24 -13.60
C SER A 56 -19.44 7.77 -14.04
N LEU A 57 -18.39 7.47 -14.80
CA LEU A 57 -18.06 6.10 -15.21
C LEU A 57 -17.91 5.18 -13.97
N PRO A 58 -18.66 4.06 -13.90
CA PRO A 58 -18.57 3.12 -12.77
C PRO A 58 -17.17 2.52 -12.62
N GLU A 59 -16.39 2.46 -13.70
CA GLU A 59 -15.00 2.00 -13.73
C GLU A 59 -14.10 2.82 -12.78
N HIS A 60 -14.40 4.10 -12.52
CA HIS A 60 -13.62 4.89 -11.54
C HIS A 60 -13.74 4.35 -10.12
N ALA A 61 -14.95 3.94 -9.72
CA ALA A 61 -15.19 3.35 -8.41
C ALA A 61 -14.53 1.97 -8.30
N GLU A 62 -14.60 1.16 -9.36
CA GLU A 62 -13.95 -0.15 -9.43
C GLU A 62 -12.42 -0.01 -9.33
N LEU A 63 -11.80 0.89 -10.11
CA LEU A 63 -10.36 1.17 -10.04
C LEU A 63 -9.92 1.68 -8.66
N THR A 64 -10.76 2.49 -8.00
CA THR A 64 -10.47 2.97 -6.65
C THR A 64 -10.45 1.82 -5.65
N GLY A 65 -11.39 0.87 -5.76
CA GLY A 65 -11.42 -0.34 -4.93
C GLY A 65 -10.19 -1.21 -5.16
N LEU A 66 -9.93 -1.58 -6.42
CA LEU A 66 -8.78 -2.39 -6.79
C LEU A 66 -7.44 -1.74 -6.40
N GLY A 67 -7.33 -0.42 -6.49
CA GLY A 67 -6.15 0.32 -6.05
C GLY A 67 -5.88 0.21 -4.55
N LYS A 68 -6.94 0.18 -3.72
CA LYS A 68 -6.82 -0.06 -2.28
C LYS A 68 -6.39 -1.50 -2.01
N ASP A 69 -7.01 -2.47 -2.69
CA ASP A 69 -6.66 -3.89 -2.55
C ASP A 69 -5.20 -4.13 -2.95
N ALA A 70 -4.75 -3.56 -4.07
CA ALA A 70 -3.37 -3.69 -4.53
C ALA A 70 -2.38 -3.05 -3.54
N THR A 71 -2.72 -1.91 -2.94
CA THR A 71 -1.89 -1.29 -1.89
C THR A 71 -1.79 -2.21 -0.67
N GLY A 72 -2.91 -2.72 -0.17
CA GLY A 72 -2.92 -3.64 0.97
C GLY A 72 -2.13 -4.93 0.71
N LEU A 73 -2.24 -5.51 -0.49
CA LEU A 73 -1.46 -6.68 -0.88
C LEU A 73 0.04 -6.39 -0.98
N ARG A 74 0.44 -5.21 -1.47
CA ARG A 74 1.85 -4.79 -1.50
C ARG A 74 2.42 -4.64 -0.09
N ASP A 75 1.67 -4.05 0.83
CA ASP A 75 2.10 -3.90 2.23
C ASP A 75 2.30 -5.27 2.89
N LEU A 76 1.35 -6.20 2.69
CA LEU A 76 1.47 -7.58 3.16
C LEU A 76 2.66 -8.30 2.54
N LEU A 77 2.91 -8.11 1.24
CA LEU A 77 4.04 -8.72 0.54
C LEU A 77 5.38 -8.20 1.06
N VAL A 78 5.49 -6.90 1.36
CA VAL A 78 6.68 -6.32 1.99
C VAL A 78 6.93 -6.93 3.36
N ALA A 79 5.87 -7.09 4.17
CA ALA A 79 5.98 -7.74 5.47
C ALA A 79 6.43 -9.20 5.35
N ALA A 80 5.84 -9.99 4.43
CA ALA A 80 6.20 -11.38 4.21
C ALA A 80 7.66 -11.54 3.71
N ARG A 81 8.13 -10.68 2.80
CA ARG A 81 9.53 -10.67 2.34
C ARG A 81 10.50 -10.28 3.45
N THR A 82 10.07 -9.41 4.36
CA THR A 82 10.87 -9.04 5.54
C THR A 82 11.05 -10.26 6.44
N GLU A 83 9.95 -10.96 6.73
CA GLU A 83 9.94 -12.20 7.52
C GLU A 83 10.79 -13.31 6.88
N GLU A 84 10.71 -13.48 5.56
CA GLU A 84 11.59 -14.39 4.81
C GLU A 84 13.07 -14.02 4.98
N GLY A 85 13.41 -12.73 4.83
CA GLY A 85 14.78 -12.26 4.98
C GLY A 85 15.32 -12.40 6.41
N ASP A 86 14.48 -12.18 7.41
CA ASP A 86 14.81 -12.39 8.83
C ASP A 86 15.06 -13.87 9.12
N THR A 87 14.14 -14.76 8.71
CA THR A 87 14.27 -16.21 8.91
C THR A 87 15.45 -16.80 8.14
N ALA A 88 15.79 -16.28 6.96
CA ALA A 88 17.01 -16.69 6.24
C ALA A 88 18.31 -16.33 6.99
N ARG A 89 18.35 -15.16 7.65
CA ARG A 89 19.46 -14.77 8.52
C ARG A 89 19.53 -15.63 9.78
N GLU A 90 18.38 -15.91 10.40
CA GLU A 90 18.28 -16.82 11.55
C GLU A 90 18.81 -18.21 11.18
N GLN A 91 18.41 -18.76 10.02
CA GLN A 91 18.85 -20.07 9.55
C GLN A 91 20.38 -20.10 9.40
N THR A 92 20.95 -19.11 8.70
CA THR A 92 22.41 -19.02 8.48
C THR A 92 23.18 -19.02 9.81
N LYS A 93 22.67 -18.29 10.81
CA LYS A 93 23.30 -18.25 12.13
C LYS A 93 23.19 -19.58 12.88
N ALA A 94 22.01 -20.21 12.85
CA ALA A 94 21.80 -21.49 13.51
C ALA A 94 22.67 -22.61 12.89
N GLU A 95 22.78 -22.64 11.57
CA GLU A 95 23.68 -23.56 10.84
C GLU A 95 25.16 -23.34 11.22
N GLN A 96 25.60 -22.09 11.36
CA GLN A 96 26.95 -21.77 11.84
C GLN A 96 27.19 -22.25 13.28
N ASP A 97 26.20 -22.16 14.16
CA ASP A 97 26.32 -22.65 15.53
C ASP A 97 26.42 -24.19 15.57
N VAL A 98 25.67 -24.90 14.72
CA VAL A 98 25.80 -26.35 14.52
C VAL A 98 27.21 -26.70 14.03
N ASP A 99 27.71 -26.00 13.01
CA ASP A 99 29.04 -26.26 12.44
C ASP A 99 30.18 -26.04 13.44
N GLN A 100 30.05 -25.05 14.32
CA GLN A 100 31.01 -24.83 15.41
C GLN A 100 31.05 -26.03 16.38
N VAL A 101 29.88 -26.52 16.80
CA VAL A 101 29.77 -27.69 17.68
C VAL A 101 30.28 -28.94 16.99
N ARG A 102 29.93 -29.16 15.72
CA ARG A 102 30.39 -30.29 14.91
C ARG A 102 31.91 -30.30 14.74
N THR A 103 32.50 -29.14 14.46
CA THR A 103 33.96 -28.97 14.32
C THR A 103 34.68 -29.29 15.63
N ARG A 104 34.16 -28.81 16.76
CA ARG A 104 34.72 -29.13 18.09
C ARG A 104 34.61 -30.62 18.40
N THR A 105 33.43 -31.20 18.20
CA THR A 105 33.18 -32.64 18.41
C THR A 105 34.15 -33.50 17.60
N THR A 106 34.36 -33.14 16.33
CA THR A 106 35.30 -33.85 15.44
C THR A 106 36.73 -33.79 15.98
N ARG A 107 37.18 -32.62 16.46
CA ARG A 107 38.52 -32.45 17.04
C ARG A 107 38.69 -33.27 18.31
N ASP A 108 37.70 -33.26 19.19
CA ASP A 108 37.73 -33.98 20.46
C ASP A 108 37.70 -35.50 20.23
N GLN A 109 36.92 -35.96 19.26
CA GLN A 109 36.90 -37.36 18.83
C GLN A 109 38.26 -37.80 18.25
N GLN A 110 38.86 -37.01 17.36
CA GLN A 110 40.19 -37.30 16.83
C GLN A 110 41.25 -37.38 17.94
N ARG A 111 41.16 -36.50 18.94
CA ARG A 111 42.07 -36.52 20.09
C ARG A 111 41.88 -37.79 20.92
N LEU A 112 40.64 -38.22 21.14
CA LEU A 112 40.33 -39.49 21.83
C LEU A 112 40.91 -40.68 21.05
N ASP A 113 40.67 -40.74 19.74
CA ASP A 113 41.07 -41.85 18.87
C ASP A 113 42.59 -41.93 18.66
N SER A 114 43.29 -40.80 18.74
CA SER A 114 44.75 -40.74 18.61
C SER A 114 45.51 -41.45 19.75
N GLY A 115 44.85 -41.73 20.88
CA GLY A 115 45.49 -42.30 22.07
C GLY A 115 46.53 -41.39 22.74
N THR A 116 46.61 -40.12 22.33
CA THR A 116 47.56 -39.14 22.90
C THR A 116 47.22 -38.75 24.35
N VAL A 117 45.98 -38.95 24.77
CA VAL A 117 45.52 -38.73 26.16
C VAL A 117 45.73 -40.01 26.96
N THR A 118 46.73 -40.01 27.85
CA THR A 118 47.17 -41.20 28.59
C THR A 118 46.62 -41.27 30.03
N SER A 119 46.15 -40.15 30.58
CA SER A 119 45.57 -40.07 31.92
C SER A 119 44.12 -40.59 31.90
N PRO A 120 43.76 -41.59 32.74
CA PRO A 120 42.39 -42.11 32.81
C PRO A 120 41.34 -41.04 33.12
N LYS A 121 41.69 -40.06 33.96
CA LYS A 121 40.81 -38.94 34.31
C LYS A 121 40.56 -38.02 33.11
N ASP A 122 41.59 -37.77 32.31
CA ASP A 122 41.47 -36.89 31.15
C ASP A 122 40.70 -37.57 30.02
N LEU A 123 40.84 -38.90 29.86
CA LEU A 123 40.02 -39.70 28.95
C LEU A 123 38.53 -39.64 29.34
N GLU A 124 38.21 -39.85 30.62
CA GLU A 124 36.83 -39.79 31.11
C GLU A 124 36.24 -38.38 30.90
N ASN A 125 37.00 -37.33 31.17
CA ASN A 125 36.57 -35.95 30.93
C ASN A 125 36.30 -35.69 29.45
N LEU A 126 37.19 -36.14 28.55
CA LEU A 126 37.04 -35.98 27.10
C LEU A 126 35.80 -36.73 26.58
N GLN A 127 35.56 -37.96 27.05
CA GLN A 127 34.36 -38.72 26.69
C GLN A 127 33.06 -38.04 27.14
N ARG A 128 33.04 -37.48 28.37
CA ARG A 128 31.90 -36.71 28.87
C ARG A 128 31.66 -35.44 28.06
N GLU A 129 32.74 -34.75 27.65
CA GLU A 129 32.66 -33.56 26.80
C GLU A 129 32.06 -33.90 25.44
N ILE A 130 32.54 -34.95 24.77
CA ILE A 130 32.00 -35.43 23.49
C ILE A 130 30.51 -35.78 23.62
N ALA A 131 30.12 -36.49 24.69
CA ALA A 131 28.71 -36.81 24.92
C ALA A 131 27.84 -35.55 25.12
N SER A 132 28.36 -34.54 25.84
CA SER A 132 27.68 -33.26 26.01
C SER A 132 27.57 -32.47 24.71
N LEU A 133 28.60 -32.50 23.86
CA LEU A 133 28.58 -31.84 22.56
C LEU A 133 27.60 -32.52 21.60
N ALA A 134 27.53 -33.85 21.61
CA ALA A 134 26.56 -34.60 20.82
C ALA A 134 25.11 -34.23 21.18
N LYS A 135 24.80 -34.12 22.48
CA LYS A 135 23.49 -33.63 22.93
C LYS A 135 23.22 -32.21 22.44
N ARG A 136 24.19 -31.31 22.60
CA ARG A 136 24.06 -29.91 22.15
C ARG A 136 23.89 -29.80 20.63
N GLN A 137 24.55 -30.65 19.86
CA GLN A 137 24.39 -30.69 18.42
C GLN A 137 22.94 -31.04 18.04
N GLY A 138 22.37 -32.09 18.65
CA GLY A 138 20.97 -32.44 18.44
C GLY A 138 20.01 -31.29 18.79
N ASP A 139 20.19 -30.66 19.96
CA ASP A 139 19.38 -29.51 20.37
C ASP A 139 19.45 -28.34 19.35
N LEU A 140 20.61 -28.13 18.72
CA LEU A 140 20.79 -27.09 17.70
C LEU A 140 20.21 -27.48 16.34
N GLU A 141 20.32 -28.76 15.95
CA GLU A 141 19.73 -29.29 14.71
C GLU A 141 18.20 -29.19 14.75
N ASP A 142 17.58 -29.47 15.90
CA ASP A 142 16.14 -29.28 16.10
C ASP A 142 15.74 -27.81 15.90
N VAL A 143 16.52 -26.86 16.45
CA VAL A 143 16.30 -25.42 16.24
C VAL A 143 16.47 -25.02 14.77
N VAL A 144 17.44 -25.59 14.06
CA VAL A 144 17.61 -25.34 12.61
C VAL A 144 16.36 -25.79 11.85
N LEU A 145 15.82 -26.98 12.15
CA LEU A 145 14.61 -27.49 11.51
C LEU A 145 13.40 -26.58 11.75
N GLU A 146 13.19 -26.12 12.99
CA GLU A 146 12.11 -25.18 13.31
C GLU A 146 12.23 -23.86 12.52
N ILE A 147 13.45 -23.34 12.37
CA ILE A 147 13.69 -22.13 11.57
C ILE A 147 13.44 -22.39 10.09
N MET A 148 13.84 -23.56 9.57
CA MET A 148 13.58 -23.95 8.18
C MET A 148 12.07 -24.02 7.89
N GLU A 149 11.27 -24.60 8.79
CA GLU A 149 9.81 -24.65 8.65
C GLU A 149 9.19 -23.24 8.65
N ARG A 150 9.65 -22.36 9.55
CA ARG A 150 9.21 -20.95 9.58
C ARG A 150 9.56 -20.23 8.28
N ARG A 151 10.77 -20.47 7.74
CA ARG A 151 11.20 -19.88 6.47
C ARG A 151 10.35 -20.37 5.30
N GLU A 152 10.06 -21.67 5.23
CA GLU A 152 9.21 -22.24 4.19
C GLU A 152 7.79 -21.65 4.22
N SER A 153 7.24 -21.43 5.41
CA SER A 153 5.97 -20.73 5.59
C SER A 153 6.01 -19.29 5.07
N ALA A 154 7.07 -18.53 5.40
CA ALA A 154 7.27 -17.17 4.90
C ALA A 154 7.39 -17.14 3.37
N GLN A 155 8.15 -18.07 2.77
CA GLN A 155 8.31 -18.21 1.32
C GLN A 155 6.99 -18.54 0.62
N SER A 156 6.19 -19.43 1.20
CA SER A 156 4.86 -19.76 0.69
C SER A 156 3.94 -18.54 0.69
N ARG A 157 3.96 -17.74 1.77
CA ARG A 157 3.20 -16.48 1.88
C ARG A 157 3.66 -15.44 0.85
N VAL A 158 4.96 -15.31 0.60
CA VAL A 158 5.49 -14.42 -0.45
C VAL A 158 4.96 -14.82 -1.82
N THR A 159 4.97 -16.12 -2.14
CA THR A 159 4.44 -16.65 -3.40
C THR A 159 2.95 -16.35 -3.56
N GLU A 160 2.12 -16.70 -2.57
CA GLU A 160 0.68 -16.46 -2.59
C GLU A 160 0.33 -14.97 -2.77
N LEU A 161 1.00 -14.09 -2.02
CA LEU A 161 0.75 -12.65 -2.08
C LEU A 161 1.18 -12.05 -3.42
N THR A 162 2.26 -12.57 -4.01
CA THR A 162 2.72 -12.16 -5.34
C THR A 162 1.69 -12.52 -6.41
N GLU A 163 1.16 -13.75 -6.38
CA GLU A 163 0.11 -14.20 -7.32
C GLU A 163 -1.17 -13.39 -7.18
N ARG A 164 -1.61 -13.13 -5.94
CA ARG A 164 -2.77 -12.29 -5.66
C ARG A 164 -2.61 -10.87 -6.17
N LEU A 165 -1.44 -10.26 -5.93
CA LEU A 165 -1.14 -8.92 -6.42
C LEU A 165 -1.18 -8.88 -7.95
N ALA A 166 -0.56 -9.84 -8.62
CA ALA A 166 -0.59 -9.95 -10.08
C ALA A 166 -2.03 -10.07 -10.62
N SER A 167 -2.87 -10.88 -9.98
CA SER A 167 -4.29 -11.00 -10.35
C SER A 167 -5.05 -9.68 -10.23
N VAL A 168 -4.83 -8.91 -9.16
CA VAL A 168 -5.44 -7.58 -8.99
C VAL A 168 -4.92 -6.61 -10.04
N GLU A 169 -3.63 -6.64 -10.36
CA GLU A 169 -3.03 -5.79 -11.40
C GLU A 169 -3.60 -6.10 -12.79
N THR A 170 -3.84 -7.37 -13.12
CA THR A 170 -4.55 -7.76 -14.36
C THR A 170 -5.96 -7.16 -14.39
N ARG A 171 -6.73 -7.29 -13.30
CA ARG A 171 -8.08 -6.70 -13.22
C ARG A 171 -8.05 -5.18 -13.36
N VAL A 172 -7.06 -4.50 -12.77
CA VAL A 172 -6.86 -3.06 -12.96
C VAL A 172 -6.64 -2.72 -14.43
N ALA A 173 -5.83 -3.49 -15.15
CA ALA A 173 -5.61 -3.29 -16.58
C ALA A 173 -6.91 -3.45 -17.38
N GLU A 174 -7.66 -4.53 -17.15
CA GLU A 174 -8.95 -4.80 -17.81
C GLU A 174 -9.99 -3.68 -17.56
N VAL A 175 -10.10 -3.17 -16.33
CA VAL A 175 -11.00 -2.06 -16.02
C VAL A 175 -10.52 -0.77 -16.69
N THR A 176 -9.21 -0.56 -16.76
CA THR A 176 -8.62 0.62 -17.42
C THR A 176 -8.89 0.61 -18.92
N GLU A 177 -8.90 -0.55 -19.57
CA GLU A 177 -9.29 -0.67 -20.99
C GLU A 177 -10.78 -0.42 -21.24
N ARG A 178 -11.64 -0.77 -20.27
CA ARG A 178 -13.10 -0.56 -20.38
C ARG A 178 -13.53 0.90 -20.15
N ARG A 179 -12.73 1.68 -19.43
CA ARG A 179 -13.01 3.06 -19.01
C ARG A 179 -12.74 4.09 -20.10
#